data_AF-A0A7C4DKM6-F1
#
_entry.id   AF-A0A7C4DKM6-F1
#
_cell.length_a   1.000
_cell.length_b   1.000
_cell.length_c   1.000
_cell.angle_alpha   90.00
_cell.angle_beta   90.00
_cell.angle_gamma   90.00
#
_symmetry.space_group_name_H-M   'P 1'
#
loop_
_entity.id
_entity.type
_entity.pdbx_description
1 polymer ?
#
loop_
_entity_poly.entity_id
_entity_poly.type
_entity_poly.pdbx_seq_one_letter_code
_entity_poly.pdbx_strand_id
1 'polypeptide(L)'
;MMAKYMRDKVPGITVPNELVTRLEKCVEGIEDKKERSKRIQQEGVKIAAEEIHQVMEIPGVHGVHIMAVAWEEIVPEVVKAAGLDKERPKYKP
;
A
#
# COMPACT_ATOMS: atom_id res chain seq x y z
N MET A 1 6.39 10.96 -8.08
CA MET A 1 5.69 10.03 -7.16
C MET A 1 6.29 8.65 -7.31
N MET A 2 6.47 7.90 -6.21
CA MET A 2 7.20 6.62 -6.20
C MET A 2 6.56 5.55 -7.11
N ALA A 3 5.23 5.39 -7.09
CA ALA A 3 4.54 4.40 -7.93
C ALA A 3 4.85 4.55 -9.44
N LYS A 4 4.91 5.79 -9.94
CA LYS A 4 5.29 6.08 -11.33
C LYS A 4 6.76 5.71 -11.61
N TYR A 5 7.65 5.97 -10.66
CA TYR A 5 9.06 5.56 -10.77
C TYR A 5 9.20 4.03 -10.78
N MET A 6 8.49 3.32 -9.90
CA MET A 6 8.48 1.86 -9.86
C MET A 6 8.02 1.27 -11.20
N ARG A 7 6.94 1.81 -11.77
CA ARG A 7 6.42 1.39 -13.09
C ARG A 7 7.41 1.62 -14.23
N ASP A 8 8.01 2.82 -14.28
CA ASP A 8 8.74 3.28 -15.47
C ASP A 8 10.25 2.95 -15.43
N LYS A 9 10.80 2.66 -14.24
CA LYS A 9 12.26 2.63 -14.02
C LYS A 9 12.79 1.40 -13.30
N VAL A 10 11.96 0.56 -12.69
CA VAL A 10 12.44 -0.62 -11.95
C VAL A 10 12.20 -1.89 -12.77
N PRO A 11 13.27 -2.57 -13.27
CA PRO A 11 13.12 -3.80 -14.02
C PRO A 11 12.42 -4.90 -13.23
N GLY A 12 11.51 -5.62 -13.88
CA GLY A 12 10.78 -6.73 -13.27
C GLY A 12 9.61 -6.32 -12.36
N ILE A 13 9.33 -5.03 -12.21
CA ILE A 13 8.13 -4.54 -11.51
C ILE A 13 7.09 -4.08 -12.53
N THR A 14 5.87 -4.60 -12.41
CA THR A 14 4.69 -4.11 -13.14
C THR A 14 3.78 -3.40 -12.16
N VAL A 15 3.46 -2.12 -12.44
CA VAL A 15 2.46 -1.37 -11.68
C VAL A 15 1.29 -1.04 -12.61
N PRO A 16 0.06 -1.49 -12.29
CA PRO A 16 -1.14 -1.15 -13.07
C PRO A 16 -1.31 0.37 -13.21
N ASN A 17 -1.73 0.82 -14.41
CA ASN A 17 -1.91 2.25 -14.70
C ASN A 17 -3.03 2.87 -13.85
N GLU A 18 -4.00 2.05 -13.47
CA GLU A 18 -5.14 2.41 -12.64
C GLU A 18 -4.69 2.87 -11.26
N LEU A 19 -3.67 2.22 -10.67
CA LEU A 19 -3.11 2.60 -9.37
C LEU A 19 -2.37 3.93 -9.45
N VAL A 20 -1.57 4.15 -10.50
CA VAL A 20 -0.90 5.44 -10.73
C VAL A 20 -1.93 6.55 -10.90
N THR A 21 -2.95 6.31 -11.71
CA THR A 21 -4.04 7.26 -11.96
C THR A 21 -4.81 7.59 -10.69
N ARG A 22 -5.11 6.58 -9.84
CA ARG A 22 -5.78 6.77 -8.55
C ARG A 22 -4.98 7.67 -7.62
N LEU A 23 -3.66 7.48 -7.55
CA LEU A 23 -2.77 8.32 -6.74
C LEU A 23 -2.61 9.74 -7.33
N GLU A 24 -2.67 9.91 -8.65
CA GLU A 24 -2.65 11.24 -9.26
C GLU A 24 -3.95 12.00 -9.00
N LYS A 25 -5.10 11.33 -9.10
CA LYS A 25 -6.42 11.91 -8.83
C LYS A 25 -6.63 12.28 -7.37
N CYS A 26 -6.03 11.54 -6.43
CA CYS A 26 -6.24 11.83 -4.99
C CYS A 26 -5.68 13.20 -4.56
N VAL A 27 -4.80 13.81 -5.37
CA VAL A 27 -4.18 15.13 -5.14
C VAL A 27 -4.59 16.18 -6.17
N GLU A 28 -5.60 15.91 -6.98
CA GLU A 28 -6.12 16.88 -7.94
C GLU A 28 -6.65 18.12 -7.21
N GLY A 29 -6.30 19.31 -7.71
CA GLY A 29 -6.66 20.59 -7.07
C GLY A 29 -5.88 20.96 -5.81
N ILE A 30 -4.95 20.12 -5.33
CA ILE A 30 -4.10 20.44 -4.17
C ILE A 30 -2.78 21.02 -4.66
N GLU A 31 -2.50 22.30 -4.38
CA GLU A 31 -1.23 22.94 -4.74
C GLU A 31 -0.14 22.73 -3.68
N ASP A 32 -0.53 22.71 -2.40
CA ASP A 32 0.43 22.56 -1.30
C ASP A 32 1.12 21.19 -1.33
N LYS A 33 2.45 21.21 -1.42
CA LYS A 33 3.27 20.01 -1.58
C LYS A 33 3.17 19.07 -0.37
N LYS A 34 3.05 19.60 0.84
CA LYS A 34 2.96 18.77 2.06
C LYS A 34 1.62 18.06 2.11
N GLU A 35 0.54 18.76 1.82
CA GLU A 35 -0.80 18.21 1.77
C GLU A 35 -0.94 17.16 0.65
N ARG A 36 -0.38 17.42 -0.54
CA ARG A 36 -0.30 16.41 -1.61
C ARG A 36 0.40 15.13 -1.12
N SER A 37 1.54 15.29 -0.44
CA SER A 37 2.32 14.15 0.04
C SER A 37 1.52 13.34 1.07
N LYS A 38 0.90 14.01 2.04
CA LYS A 38 0.03 13.39 3.04
C LYS A 38 -1.15 12.64 2.41
N ARG A 39 -1.78 13.22 1.39
CA ARG A 39 -2.92 12.62 0.70
C ARG A 39 -2.53 11.39 -0.12
N ILE A 40 -1.37 11.43 -0.79
CA ILE A 40 -0.77 10.26 -1.47
C ILE A 40 -0.47 9.16 -0.45
N GLN A 41 0.10 9.49 0.71
CA GLN A 41 0.41 8.54 1.77
C GLN A 41 -0.86 7.84 2.28
N GLN A 42 -1.91 8.61 2.61
CA GLN A 42 -3.19 8.06 3.05
C GLN A 42 -3.84 7.14 2.00
N GLU A 43 -3.77 7.53 0.72
CA GLU A 43 -4.32 6.70 -0.35
C GLU A 43 -3.46 5.45 -0.60
N GLY A 44 -2.14 5.55 -0.46
CA GLY A 44 -1.22 4.42 -0.51
C GLY A 44 -1.48 3.40 0.59
N VAL A 45 -1.79 3.83 1.81
CA VAL A 45 -2.20 2.93 2.91
C VAL A 45 -3.47 2.16 2.57
N LYS A 46 -4.47 2.80 1.97
CA LYS A 46 -5.70 2.12 1.54
C LYS A 46 -5.43 1.08 0.46
N ILE A 47 -4.66 1.47 -0.57
CA ILE A 47 -4.28 0.54 -1.66
C ILE A 47 -3.53 -0.66 -1.07
N ALA A 48 -2.56 -0.44 -0.18
CA ALA A 48 -1.83 -1.52 0.46
C ALA A 48 -2.75 -2.46 1.26
N ALA A 49 -3.72 -1.93 2.00
CA ALA A 49 -4.68 -2.74 2.74
C ALA A 49 -5.60 -3.56 1.81
N GLU A 50 -6.10 -2.96 0.73
CA GLU A 50 -6.91 -3.63 -0.28
C GLU A 50 -6.14 -4.77 -0.96
N GLU A 51 -4.89 -4.55 -1.33
CA GLU A 51 -4.01 -5.57 -1.91
C GLU A 51 -3.72 -6.70 -0.91
N ILE A 52 -3.49 -6.37 0.36
CA ILE A 52 -3.31 -7.38 1.42
C ILE A 52 -4.57 -8.26 1.53
N HIS A 53 -5.77 -7.67 1.51
CA HIS A 53 -7.01 -8.45 1.56
C HIS A 53 -7.14 -9.39 0.37
N GLN A 54 -6.89 -8.91 -0.86
CA GLN A 54 -6.91 -9.74 -2.06
C GLN A 54 -5.88 -10.88 -2.01
N VAL A 55 -4.66 -10.60 -1.56
CA VAL A 55 -3.59 -11.61 -1.44
C VAL A 55 -3.95 -12.67 -0.40
N MET A 56 -4.58 -12.28 0.71
CA MET A 56 -4.99 -13.20 1.77
C MET A 56 -6.18 -14.11 1.36
N GLU A 57 -6.93 -13.76 0.31
CA GLU A 57 -7.98 -14.62 -0.27
C GLU A 57 -7.41 -15.77 -1.11
N ILE A 58 -6.13 -15.71 -1.49
CA ILE A 58 -5.48 -16.74 -2.30
C ILE A 58 -5.25 -18.02 -1.45
N PRO A 59 -5.76 -19.19 -1.88
CA PRO A 59 -5.55 -20.44 -1.15
C PRO A 59 -4.08 -20.75 -0.91
N GLY A 60 -3.71 -21.01 0.35
CA GLY A 60 -2.34 -21.33 0.75
C GLY A 60 -1.48 -20.13 1.18
N VAL A 61 -1.98 -18.91 1.07
CA VAL A 61 -1.32 -17.73 1.65
C VAL A 61 -1.58 -17.67 3.16
N HIS A 62 -0.51 -17.57 3.96
CA HIS A 62 -0.58 -17.57 5.43
C HIS A 62 -0.21 -16.22 6.07
N GLY A 63 0.14 -15.23 5.25
CA GLY A 63 0.56 -13.92 5.69
C GLY A 63 1.26 -13.13 4.58
N VAL A 64 1.67 -11.91 4.92
CA VAL A 64 2.32 -10.97 4.02
C VAL A 64 3.62 -10.46 4.63
N HIS A 65 4.59 -10.13 3.79
CA HIS A 65 5.79 -9.39 4.18
C HIS A 65 5.63 -7.94 3.72
N ILE A 66 5.58 -7.00 4.66
CA ILE A 66 5.43 -5.57 4.36
C ILE A 66 6.83 -4.94 4.25
N MET A 67 7.16 -4.44 3.06
CA MET A 67 8.40 -3.70 2.82
C MET A 67 8.14 -2.19 2.90
N ALA A 68 8.74 -1.54 3.89
CA ALA A 68 8.63 -0.09 4.10
C ALA A 68 9.99 0.59 3.87
N VAL A 69 10.44 0.64 2.61
CA VAL A 69 11.76 1.17 2.26
C VAL A 69 11.83 2.67 2.60
N ALA A 70 12.63 3.02 3.62
CA ALA A 70 12.86 4.39 4.08
C ALA A 70 11.57 5.12 4.52
N TRP A 71 10.56 4.36 4.97
CA TRP A 71 9.29 4.88 5.48
C TRP A 71 8.68 3.93 6.52
N GLU A 72 9.50 3.42 7.43
CA GLU A 72 9.17 2.36 8.39
C GLU A 72 8.02 2.76 9.33
N GLU A 73 7.84 4.05 9.59
CA GLU A 73 6.78 4.57 10.46
C GLU A 73 5.36 4.35 9.90
N ILE A 74 5.21 4.03 8.60
CA ILE A 74 3.88 3.76 8.02
C ILE A 74 3.35 2.37 8.35
N VAL A 75 4.24 1.44 8.73
CA VAL A 75 3.89 0.03 8.92
C VAL A 75 2.72 -0.16 9.89
N PRO A 76 2.66 0.50 11.07
CA PRO A 76 1.53 0.38 11.98
C PRO A 76 0.19 0.81 11.35
N GLU A 77 0.19 1.84 10.50
CA GLU A 77 -1.03 2.31 9.83
C GLU A 77 -1.53 1.29 8.80
N VAL A 78 -0.62 0.70 8.02
CA VAL A 78 -0.97 -0.35 7.05
C VAL A 78 -1.49 -1.60 7.76
N VAL A 79 -0.81 -2.04 8.82
CA VAL A 79 -1.22 -3.21 9.63
C VAL A 79 -2.62 -3.01 10.20
N LYS A 80 -2.90 -1.83 10.75
CA LYS A 80 -4.22 -1.48 11.28
C LYS A 80 -5.28 -1.39 10.18
N ALA A 81 -4.98 -0.75 9.06
CA ALA A 81 -5.91 -0.62 7.93
C ALA A 81 -6.26 -2.00 7.32
N ALA A 82 -5.29 -2.92 7.30
CA ALA A 82 -5.49 -4.30 6.85
C ALA A 82 -6.17 -5.20 7.89
N GLY A 83 -6.40 -4.73 9.12
CA GLY A 83 -6.98 -5.53 10.21
C GLY A 83 -6.04 -6.62 10.75
N LEU A 84 -4.74 -6.44 10.57
CA LEU A 84 -3.67 -7.35 11.01
C LEU A 84 -3.12 -6.99 12.40
N ASP A 85 -3.69 -6.00 13.08
CA ASP A 85 -3.31 -5.51 14.41
C ASP A 85 -3.92 -6.33 15.57
N LYS A 86 -4.76 -7.31 15.25
CA LYS A 86 -5.41 -8.20 16.22
C LYS A 86 -4.50 -9.38 16.57
N GLU A 87 -4.79 -10.03 17.71
CA GLU A 87 -4.09 -11.27 18.07
C GLU A 87 -4.15 -12.27 16.92
N ARG A 88 -2.97 -12.77 16.52
CA ARG A 88 -2.86 -13.80 15.51
C ARG A 88 -3.67 -15.02 15.96
N PRO A 89 -4.62 -15.53 15.15
CA PRO A 89 -5.35 -16.74 15.49
C PRO A 89 -4.34 -17.85 15.77
N LYS A 90 -4.53 -18.59 16.88
CA LYS A 90 -3.69 -19.75 17.17
C LYS A 90 -3.77 -20.71 15.98
N TYR A 91 -2.61 -21.03 15.39
CA TYR A 91 -2.52 -22.01 14.32
C TYR A 91 -3.19 -23.31 14.78
N LYS A 92 -4.22 -23.75 14.06
CA LYS A 92 -4.83 -25.07 14.25
C LYS A 92 -4.25 -25.97 13.16
N PRO A 93 -3.45 -26.99 13.53
CA PRO A 93 -2.89 -27.94 12.58
C PRO A 93 -3.98 -28.75 11.88
#